data_AF-A0A395YJI2-F1
#
_entry.id   AF-A0A395YJI2-F1
#
_cell.length_a   1.000
_cell.length_b   1.000
_cell.length_c   1.000
_cell.angle_alpha   90.00
_cell.angle_beta   90.00
_cell.angle_gamma   90.00
#
_symmetry.space_group_name_H-M   'P 1'
#
loop_
_entity.id
_entity.type
_entity.pdbx_description
1 polymer ?
#
loop_
_entity_poly.entity_id
_entity_poly.type
_entity_poly.pdbx_seq_one_letter_code
_entity_poly.pdbx_strand_id
1 'polypeptide(L)'
;MPVYTNMQAAERLSEIHATDTLGILGAAGSEAVSQALIDAIADRVVTKLIEKSQVVNNLFATEPGNVLDAVQGKALKDMLDHMNNSLSSKANELHTHDDRYYTESEISNLLSSYKKRYDGNISNGSGFNQYLTQGQYFVGSNAGTANGNPYNGYCWGILFIFVSDGLTWNGVNNWIWQIFLSTSGHVYLRQRINADEWSTWVTWL
;
A
#
# COMPACT_ATOMS: atom_id res chain seq x y z
N MET A 1 -24.23 86.66 -42.74
CA MET A 1 -24.56 85.22 -42.74
C MET A 1 -24.46 84.74 -41.29
N PRO A 2 -25.50 84.14 -40.69
CA PRO A 2 -25.40 83.66 -39.31
C PRO A 2 -24.59 82.38 -39.24
N VAL A 3 -23.72 82.31 -38.23
CA VAL A 3 -22.84 81.18 -37.92
C VAL A 3 -23.71 80.06 -37.33
N TYR A 4 -23.79 78.90 -37.99
CA TYR A 4 -24.32 77.69 -37.36
C TYR A 4 -23.21 77.09 -36.49
N THR A 5 -23.32 77.27 -35.18
CA THR A 5 -22.47 76.61 -34.20
C THR A 5 -22.73 75.11 -34.24
N ASN A 6 -21.70 74.33 -34.53
CA ASN A 6 -21.72 72.87 -34.34
C ASN A 6 -21.81 72.59 -32.83
N MET A 7 -23.03 72.49 -32.30
CA MET A 7 -23.27 72.00 -30.94
C MET A 7 -22.71 70.58 -30.81
N GLN A 8 -21.87 70.34 -29.80
CA GLN A 8 -21.35 68.99 -29.51
C GLN A 8 -22.51 68.07 -29.14
N ALA A 9 -22.43 66.77 -29.46
CA ALA A 9 -23.54 65.81 -29.33
C ALA A 9 -24.25 65.81 -27.95
N ALA A 10 -23.56 66.20 -26.87
CA ALA A 10 -24.14 66.37 -25.53
C ALA A 10 -25.18 67.52 -25.46
N GLU A 11 -24.97 68.62 -26.17
CA GLU A 11 -25.93 69.76 -26.20
C GLU A 11 -27.20 69.42 -26.99
N ARG A 12 -27.14 68.48 -27.94
CA ARG A 12 -28.33 68.04 -28.70
C ARG A 12 -29.25 67.14 -27.87
N LEU A 13 -28.72 66.40 -26.90
CA LEU A 13 -29.55 65.55 -26.03
C LEU A 13 -30.36 66.36 -25.02
N SER A 14 -29.88 67.54 -24.63
CA SER A 14 -30.64 68.45 -23.77
C SER A 14 -31.84 69.10 -24.45
N GLU A 15 -31.89 69.08 -25.79
CA GLU A 15 -33.02 69.60 -26.58
C GLU A 15 -34.09 68.53 -26.85
N ILE A 16 -33.81 67.26 -26.57
CA ILE A 16 -34.74 66.15 -26.84
C ILE A 16 -35.50 65.83 -25.56
N HIS A 17 -36.80 66.03 -25.61
CA HIS A 17 -37.72 65.71 -24.53
C HIS A 17 -38.37 64.35 -24.75
N ALA A 18 -38.53 63.59 -23.68
CA ALA A 18 -39.18 62.29 -23.67
C ALA A 18 -40.13 62.20 -22.47
N THR A 19 -41.15 61.34 -22.57
CA THR A 19 -42.02 61.05 -21.44
C THR A 19 -41.34 60.05 -20.50
N ASP A 20 -41.13 60.43 -19.25
CA ASP A 20 -40.68 59.55 -18.16
C ASP A 20 -41.82 58.59 -17.78
N THR A 21 -42.04 57.58 -18.61
CA THR A 21 -43.12 56.60 -18.47
C THR A 21 -43.03 55.76 -17.21
N LEU A 22 -41.84 55.61 -16.63
CA LEU A 22 -41.60 54.77 -15.46
C LEU A 22 -41.44 55.58 -14.16
N GLY A 23 -41.45 56.92 -14.22
CA GLY A 23 -41.25 57.78 -13.06
C GLY A 23 -39.85 57.66 -12.46
N ILE A 24 -38.83 57.61 -13.32
CA ILE A 24 -37.42 57.46 -12.92
C ILE A 24 -36.90 58.77 -12.30
N LEU A 25 -37.30 59.93 -12.85
CA LEU A 25 -36.91 61.25 -12.36
C LEU A 25 -37.98 61.89 -11.46
N GLY A 26 -39.24 61.47 -11.60
CA GLY A 26 -40.39 62.04 -10.89
C GLY A 26 -41.66 61.23 -11.05
N ALA A 27 -42.82 61.89 -11.19
CA ALA A 27 -44.08 61.20 -11.41
C ALA A 27 -44.13 60.56 -12.81
N ALA A 28 -44.53 59.29 -12.89
CA ALA A 28 -44.69 58.58 -14.15
C ALA A 28 -45.61 59.34 -15.12
N GLY A 29 -45.17 59.46 -16.37
CA GLY A 29 -45.85 60.21 -17.42
C GLY A 29 -45.43 61.69 -17.55
N SER A 30 -44.51 62.17 -16.70
CA SER A 30 -44.00 63.54 -16.76
C SER A 30 -42.99 63.72 -17.90
N GLU A 31 -42.90 64.93 -18.47
CA GLU A 31 -41.89 65.24 -19.49
C GLU A 31 -40.50 65.40 -18.86
N ALA A 32 -39.50 64.74 -19.44
CA ALA A 32 -38.12 64.75 -18.99
C ALA A 32 -37.17 65.03 -20.14
N VAL A 33 -36.06 65.71 -19.84
CA VAL A 33 -34.96 65.87 -20.79
C VAL A 33 -34.22 64.54 -20.93
N SER A 34 -33.92 64.13 -22.17
CA SER A 34 -33.37 62.79 -22.46
C SER A 34 -32.05 62.53 -21.76
N GLN A 35 -31.18 63.54 -21.63
CA GLN A 35 -29.92 63.43 -20.89
C GLN A 35 -30.15 63.04 -19.43
N ALA A 36 -31.05 63.76 -18.74
CA ALA A 36 -31.36 63.48 -17.33
C ALA A 36 -31.95 62.08 -17.14
N LEU A 37 -32.78 61.62 -18.08
CA LEU A 37 -33.37 60.29 -18.01
C LEU A 37 -32.31 59.19 -18.20
N ILE A 38 -31.39 59.37 -19.16
CA ILE A 38 -30.27 58.45 -19.39
C ILE A 38 -29.35 58.40 -18.16
N ASP A 39 -29.03 59.54 -17.57
CA ASP A 39 -28.19 59.61 -16.38
C ASP A 39 -28.84 58.88 -15.20
N ALA A 40 -30.15 59.07 -14.99
CA ALA A 40 -30.89 58.40 -13.92
C ALA A 40 -31.06 56.89 -14.17
N ILE A 41 -31.20 56.45 -15.42
CA ILE A 41 -31.20 55.03 -15.78
C ILE A 41 -29.82 54.44 -15.52
N ALA A 42 -28.75 55.11 -15.95
CA ALA A 42 -27.37 54.67 -15.75
C ALA A 42 -27.06 54.53 -14.25
N ASP A 43 -27.41 55.52 -13.45
CA ASP A 43 -27.29 55.45 -11.99
C ASP A 43 -28.06 54.25 -11.43
N ARG A 44 -29.34 54.11 -11.77
CA ARG A 44 -30.17 53.00 -11.27
C ARG A 44 -29.64 51.63 -11.67
N VAL A 45 -29.11 51.48 -12.88
CA VAL A 45 -28.50 50.23 -13.34
C VAL A 45 -27.25 49.92 -12.52
N VAL A 46 -26.34 50.89 -12.38
CA VAL A 46 -25.06 50.67 -11.68
C VAL A 46 -25.24 50.52 -10.18
N THR A 47 -25.94 51.44 -9.53
CA THR A 47 -25.99 51.54 -8.05
C THR A 47 -27.13 50.76 -7.42
N LYS A 48 -28.17 50.36 -8.18
CA LYS A 48 -29.34 49.67 -7.59
C LYS A 48 -29.62 48.31 -8.17
N LEU A 49 -29.37 48.08 -9.46
CA LEU A 49 -29.64 46.80 -10.10
C LEU A 49 -28.41 45.90 -10.08
N ILE A 50 -27.24 46.40 -10.49
CA ILE A 50 -26.01 45.61 -10.51
C ILE A 50 -25.56 45.29 -9.08
N GLU A 51 -25.50 46.28 -8.18
CA GLU A 51 -25.15 46.06 -6.75
C GLU A 51 -26.08 45.08 -6.03
N LYS A 52 -27.37 45.00 -6.42
CA LYS A 52 -28.34 44.05 -5.83
C LYS A 52 -28.44 42.73 -6.58
N SER A 53 -27.90 42.66 -7.80
CA SER A 53 -27.92 41.43 -8.57
C SER A 53 -26.86 40.49 -8.05
N GLN A 54 -27.18 39.21 -7.88
CA GLN A 54 -26.21 38.16 -7.59
C GLN A 54 -25.41 37.77 -8.85
N VAL A 55 -25.00 38.77 -9.66
CA VAL A 55 -24.15 38.54 -10.82
C VAL A 55 -22.71 38.45 -10.32
N VAL A 56 -22.37 37.26 -9.80
CA VAL A 56 -21.04 36.95 -9.32
C VAL A 56 -20.38 35.90 -10.21
N ASN A 57 -19.05 35.91 -10.25
CA ASN A 57 -18.33 34.77 -10.80
C ASN A 57 -18.32 33.65 -9.75
N ASN A 58 -19.04 32.56 -10.02
CA ASN A 58 -19.16 31.43 -9.10
C ASN A 58 -17.83 30.71 -8.79
N LEU A 59 -16.73 31.02 -9.48
CA LEU A 59 -15.38 30.50 -9.16
C LEU A 59 -14.58 31.41 -8.22
N PHE A 60 -14.91 32.71 -8.11
CA PHE A 60 -14.09 33.69 -7.38
C PHE A 60 -14.81 34.37 -6.22
N ALA A 61 -16.13 34.24 -6.09
CA ALA A 61 -16.86 34.97 -5.07
C ALA A 61 -16.72 34.32 -3.68
N THR A 62 -16.36 35.15 -2.69
CA THR A 62 -16.05 34.77 -1.31
C THR A 62 -17.11 35.22 -0.31
N GLU A 63 -18.05 36.06 -0.72
CA GLU A 63 -19.12 36.60 0.13
C GLU A 63 -20.21 35.55 0.38
N PRO A 64 -20.47 35.16 1.66
CA PRO A 64 -21.50 34.19 2.00
C PRO A 64 -22.90 34.62 1.52
N GLY A 65 -23.64 33.70 0.90
CA GLY A 65 -25.02 33.94 0.44
C GLY A 65 -25.16 34.56 -0.95
N ASN A 66 -24.06 34.94 -1.60
CA ASN A 66 -24.04 35.47 -2.96
C ASN A 66 -23.63 34.43 -4.02
N VAL A 67 -23.26 33.21 -3.63
CA VAL A 67 -22.63 32.20 -4.50
C VAL A 67 -23.36 30.86 -4.52
N LEU A 68 -23.25 30.20 -5.68
CA LEU A 68 -23.85 28.92 -6.10
C LEU A 68 -25.36 29.00 -6.33
N ASP A 69 -25.77 28.90 -7.60
CA ASP A 69 -27.17 28.62 -7.93
C ASP A 69 -27.54 27.19 -7.47
N ALA A 70 -28.80 26.97 -7.10
CA ALA A 70 -29.29 25.71 -6.55
C ALA A 70 -28.98 24.46 -7.42
N VAL A 71 -28.92 24.60 -8.74
CA VAL A 71 -28.57 23.55 -9.70
C VAL A 71 -27.09 23.16 -9.56
N GLN A 72 -26.19 24.13 -9.51
CA GLN A 72 -24.76 23.89 -9.36
C GLN A 72 -24.42 23.32 -7.98
N GLY A 73 -25.06 23.86 -6.93
CA GLY A 73 -24.94 23.33 -5.58
C GLY A 73 -25.41 21.88 -5.48
N LYS A 74 -26.52 21.53 -6.15
CA LYS A 74 -26.99 20.14 -6.20
C LYS A 74 -26.02 19.22 -6.95
N ALA A 75 -25.51 19.63 -8.12
CA ALA A 75 -24.56 18.83 -8.88
C ALA A 75 -23.26 18.55 -8.09
N LEU A 76 -22.75 19.55 -7.37
CA LEU A 76 -21.59 19.38 -6.49
C LEU A 76 -21.88 18.44 -5.33
N LYS A 77 -23.06 18.54 -4.71
CA LYS A 77 -23.47 17.63 -3.64
C LYS A 77 -23.59 16.19 -4.15
N ASP A 78 -24.20 15.99 -5.32
CA ASP A 78 -24.32 14.67 -5.94
C ASP A 78 -22.94 14.04 -6.22
N MET A 79 -21.96 14.84 -6.70
CA MET A 79 -20.58 14.37 -6.91
C MET A 79 -19.87 14.04 -5.59
N LEU A 80 -20.04 14.86 -4.56
CA LEU A 80 -19.46 14.62 -3.22
C LEU A 80 -19.99 13.32 -2.62
N ASP A 81 -21.32 13.14 -2.67
CA ASP A 81 -21.96 11.94 -2.15
C ASP A 81 -21.52 10.70 -2.92
N HIS A 82 -21.39 10.80 -4.26
CA HIS A 82 -20.89 9.70 -5.08
C HIS A 82 -19.45 9.29 -4.70
N MET A 83 -18.54 10.25 -4.55
CA MET A 83 -17.16 9.97 -4.14
C MET A 83 -17.11 9.30 -2.77
N ASN A 84 -17.83 9.85 -1.78
CA ASN A 84 -17.86 9.31 -0.42
C ASN A 84 -18.41 7.89 -0.37
N ASN A 85 -19.48 7.61 -1.11
CA ASN A 85 -20.06 6.27 -1.18
C ASN A 85 -19.13 5.28 -1.88
N SER A 86 -18.42 5.69 -2.93
CA SER A 86 -17.43 4.87 -3.64
C SER A 86 -16.24 4.52 -2.75
N LEU A 87 -15.70 5.51 -2.02
CA LEU A 87 -14.64 5.33 -1.03
C LEU A 87 -15.06 4.39 0.10
N SER A 88 -16.24 4.61 0.67
CA SER A 88 -16.79 3.76 1.73
C SER A 88 -16.99 2.33 1.25
N SER A 89 -17.48 2.12 0.02
CA SER A 89 -17.68 0.78 -0.54
C SER A 89 -16.36 0.04 -0.74
N LYS A 90 -15.32 0.72 -1.25
CA LYS A 90 -13.97 0.13 -1.38
C LYS A 90 -13.32 -0.19 -0.05
N ALA A 91 -13.52 0.66 0.96
CA ALA A 91 -12.98 0.44 2.30
C ALA A 91 -13.75 -0.66 3.08
N ASN A 92 -15.02 -0.90 2.74
CA ASN A 92 -15.91 -1.82 3.44
C ASN A 92 -16.11 -3.16 2.70
N GLU A 93 -15.27 -3.47 1.71
CA GLU A 93 -15.15 -4.84 1.20
C GLU A 93 -14.51 -5.70 2.30
N LEU A 94 -15.34 -6.24 3.18
CA LEU A 94 -15.16 -7.35 4.12
C LEU A 94 -13.95 -8.28 3.84
N HIS A 95 -12.74 -7.78 4.10
CA HIS A 95 -11.57 -8.63 4.28
C HIS A 95 -10.96 -8.28 5.63
N THR A 96 -11.03 -9.26 6.53
CA THR A 96 -10.28 -9.22 7.78
C THR A 96 -8.83 -9.51 7.41
N HIS A 97 -8.00 -8.48 7.34
CA HIS A 97 -6.58 -8.70 7.56
C HIS A 97 -6.44 -9.20 9.00
N ASP A 98 -5.67 -10.25 9.21
CA ASP A 98 -5.31 -10.66 10.57
C ASP A 98 -4.15 -9.79 11.12
N ASP A 99 -3.88 -8.65 10.46
CA ASP A 99 -2.86 -7.65 10.81
C ASP A 99 -1.44 -8.20 11.02
N ARG A 100 -1.20 -9.47 10.71
CA ARG A 100 0.12 -10.10 10.70
C ARG A 100 0.88 -9.73 9.44
N TYR A 101 1.44 -8.52 9.44
CA TYR A 101 2.45 -8.11 8.48
C TYR A 101 3.84 -8.51 9.00
N TYR A 102 4.49 -9.44 8.32
CA TYR A 102 5.91 -9.74 8.57
C TYR A 102 6.78 -8.78 7.76
N THR A 103 7.78 -8.23 8.40
CA THR A 103 8.86 -7.49 7.74
C THR A 103 9.66 -8.42 6.81
N GLU A 104 10.31 -7.85 5.79
CA GLU A 104 11.23 -8.62 4.93
C GLU A 104 12.32 -9.34 5.73
N SER A 105 12.75 -8.74 6.85
CA SER A 105 13.71 -9.33 7.79
C SER A 105 13.15 -10.60 8.45
N GLU A 106 11.92 -10.56 8.97
CA GLU A 106 11.27 -11.71 9.60
C GLU A 106 11.10 -12.87 8.61
N ILE A 107 10.67 -12.58 7.37
CA ILE A 107 10.54 -13.60 6.33
C ILE A 107 11.90 -14.16 5.93
N SER A 108 12.92 -13.31 5.79
CA SER A 108 14.29 -13.75 5.46
C SER A 108 14.89 -14.64 6.56
N ASN A 109 14.63 -14.30 7.82
CA ASN A 109 15.04 -15.11 8.97
C ASN A 109 14.33 -16.47 8.97
N LEU A 110 13.01 -16.50 8.74
CA LEU A 110 12.27 -17.75 8.62
C LEU A 110 12.78 -18.60 7.44
N LEU A 111 13.02 -17.98 6.28
CA LEU A 111 13.49 -18.69 5.09
C LEU A 111 14.93 -19.22 5.26
N SER A 112 15.81 -18.46 5.90
CA SER A 112 17.16 -18.94 6.24
C SER A 112 17.14 -20.08 7.27
N SER A 113 16.13 -20.10 8.15
CA SER A 113 15.90 -21.20 9.10
C SER A 113 15.30 -22.44 8.44
N TYR A 114 14.68 -22.31 7.26
CA TYR A 114 14.18 -23.43 6.49
C TYR A 114 15.34 -24.25 5.94
N LYS A 115 15.76 -25.25 6.72
CA LYS A 115 16.90 -26.10 6.38
C LYS A 115 16.64 -26.86 5.08
N LYS A 116 17.56 -26.72 4.11
CA LYS A 116 17.74 -27.69 3.03
C LYS A 116 18.03 -29.05 3.67
N ARG A 117 17.66 -30.15 2.99
CA ARG A 117 17.66 -31.56 3.45
C ARG A 117 18.93 -32.09 4.15
N TYR A 118 20.02 -31.33 4.28
CA TYR A 118 21.24 -31.71 5.00
C TYR A 118 21.47 -30.77 6.20
N ASP A 119 21.58 -31.33 7.39
CA ASP A 119 21.86 -30.65 8.65
C ASP A 119 23.34 -30.26 8.82
N GLY A 120 24.23 -30.86 8.02
CA GLY A 120 25.66 -30.53 8.00
C GLY A 120 26.49 -31.42 7.08
N ASN A 121 27.81 -31.27 7.18
CA ASN A 121 28.82 -32.03 6.44
C ASN A 121 29.78 -32.73 7.43
N ILE A 122 30.11 -34.00 7.15
CA ILE A 122 31.15 -34.77 7.83
C ILE A 122 32.39 -34.78 6.95
N SER A 123 33.43 -34.05 7.36
CA SER A 123 34.65 -33.86 6.59
C SER A 123 35.79 -34.82 6.99
N ASN A 124 36.93 -34.73 6.30
CA ASN A 124 38.05 -35.67 6.33
C ASN A 124 38.53 -36.07 7.75
N GLY A 125 38.43 -35.18 8.75
CA GLY A 125 38.88 -35.42 10.13
C GLY A 125 37.78 -35.75 11.15
N SER A 126 36.51 -35.73 10.75
CA SER A 126 35.38 -35.96 11.67
C SER A 126 34.82 -37.36 11.48
N GLY A 127 34.79 -38.14 12.55
CA GLY A 127 34.21 -39.48 12.52
C GLY A 127 32.76 -39.51 13.00
N PHE A 128 32.04 -40.57 12.65
CA PHE A 128 30.59 -40.62 12.86
C PHE A 128 30.21 -40.62 14.35
N ASN A 129 31.14 -40.97 15.26
CA ASN A 129 30.90 -40.91 16.71
C ASN A 129 30.60 -39.49 17.23
N GLN A 130 31.00 -38.44 16.49
CA GLN A 130 30.77 -37.04 16.89
C GLN A 130 29.35 -36.56 16.58
N TYR A 131 28.58 -37.31 15.80
CA TYR A 131 27.28 -36.90 15.27
C TYR A 131 26.16 -37.60 16.03
N LEU A 132 25.62 -36.89 17.01
CA LEU A 132 24.68 -37.41 18.00
C LEU A 132 23.31 -36.72 17.97
N THR A 133 23.16 -35.67 17.15
CA THR A 133 21.91 -34.93 16.96
C THR A 133 21.16 -35.48 15.75
N GLN A 134 19.84 -35.62 15.90
CA GLN A 134 18.91 -35.97 14.82
C GLN A 134 19.21 -35.13 13.57
N GLY A 135 19.38 -35.80 12.44
CA GLY A 135 19.61 -35.10 11.19
C GLY A 135 20.20 -35.94 10.06
N GLN A 136 20.34 -35.29 8.92
CA GLN A 136 20.94 -35.87 7.71
C GLN A 136 22.24 -35.16 7.37
N TYR A 137 23.33 -35.91 7.17
CA TYR A 137 24.65 -35.33 6.94
C TYR A 137 25.23 -35.83 5.62
N PHE A 138 25.77 -34.91 4.83
CA PHE A 138 26.65 -35.29 3.73
C PHE A 138 27.97 -35.82 4.29
N VAL A 139 28.50 -36.91 3.74
CA VAL A 139 29.70 -37.56 4.27
C VAL A 139 30.83 -37.55 3.24
N GLY A 140 31.99 -37.08 3.68
CA GLY A 140 33.30 -37.17 3.02
C GLY A 140 34.41 -37.37 4.05
N SER A 141 34.25 -38.38 4.91
CA SER A 141 35.11 -38.61 6.08
C SER A 141 36.16 -39.68 5.80
N ASN A 142 37.38 -39.49 6.29
CA ASN A 142 38.43 -40.52 6.34
C ASN A 142 38.93 -40.74 7.77
N ALA A 143 38.10 -40.42 8.78
CA ALA A 143 38.50 -40.52 10.18
C ALA A 143 38.77 -41.96 10.64
N GLY A 144 38.30 -42.96 9.89
CA GLY A 144 38.55 -44.38 10.14
C GLY A 144 37.67 -44.97 11.25
N THR A 145 37.78 -46.28 11.41
CA THR A 145 36.89 -47.08 12.27
C THR A 145 36.95 -46.73 13.75
N ALA A 146 38.12 -46.34 14.25
CA ALA A 146 38.29 -45.87 15.63
C ALA A 146 37.45 -44.62 15.94
N ASN A 147 37.10 -43.83 14.92
CA ASN A 147 36.29 -42.61 15.05
C ASN A 147 34.82 -42.84 14.67
N GLY A 148 34.40 -44.09 14.48
CA GLY A 148 33.02 -44.48 14.23
C GLY A 148 32.67 -44.72 12.77
N ASN A 149 33.59 -44.49 11.82
CA ASN A 149 33.34 -44.82 10.42
C ASN A 149 33.14 -46.35 10.28
N PRO A 150 32.34 -46.83 9.31
CA PRO A 150 32.11 -48.25 9.11
C PRO A 150 33.33 -49.02 8.59
N TYR A 151 34.26 -48.34 7.93
CA TYR A 151 35.49 -48.92 7.42
C TYR A 151 36.62 -47.87 7.38
N ASN A 152 37.85 -48.33 7.22
CA ASN A 152 39.02 -47.46 7.04
C ASN A 152 39.11 -47.00 5.58
N GLY A 153 39.51 -45.75 5.36
CA GLY A 153 39.46 -45.09 4.05
C GLY A 153 38.30 -44.10 3.96
N TYR A 154 38.20 -43.45 2.79
CA TYR A 154 37.17 -42.45 2.56
C TYR A 154 35.77 -43.06 2.53
N CYS A 155 34.93 -42.62 3.46
CA CYS A 155 33.50 -42.84 3.47
C CYS A 155 32.83 -41.68 2.74
N TRP A 156 32.22 -41.96 1.58
CA TRP A 156 31.46 -41.00 0.79
C TRP A 156 30.00 -41.44 0.75
N GLY A 157 29.07 -40.55 1.10
CA GLY A 157 27.65 -40.90 1.13
C GLY A 157 26.81 -39.96 1.98
N ILE A 158 25.73 -40.49 2.55
CA ILE A 158 24.82 -39.76 3.43
C ILE A 158 24.67 -40.53 4.74
N LEU A 159 24.84 -39.85 5.88
CA LEU A 159 24.59 -40.39 7.20
C LEU A 159 23.29 -39.83 7.76
N PHE A 160 22.39 -40.71 8.16
CA PHE A 160 21.21 -40.37 8.94
C PHE A 160 21.47 -40.67 10.40
N ILE A 161 21.14 -39.71 11.25
CA ILE A 161 21.11 -39.86 12.70
C ILE A 161 19.65 -39.83 13.11
N PHE A 162 19.18 -40.91 13.71
CA PHE A 162 17.88 -40.97 14.36
C PHE A 162 18.07 -41.01 15.86
N VAL A 163 17.45 -40.07 16.57
CA VAL A 163 17.36 -40.08 18.03
C VAL A 163 15.89 -40.25 18.39
N SER A 164 15.59 -41.12 19.36
CA SER A 164 14.21 -41.52 19.67
C SER A 164 13.26 -40.40 20.06
N ASP A 165 13.78 -39.28 20.55
CA ASP A 165 13.04 -38.07 20.92
C ASP A 165 13.11 -36.96 19.85
N GLY A 166 13.81 -37.21 18.73
CA GLY A 166 14.02 -36.25 17.65
C GLY A 166 15.04 -35.14 17.95
N LEU A 167 15.78 -35.22 19.06
CA LEU A 167 16.74 -34.21 19.51
C LEU A 167 18.19 -34.73 19.45
N THR A 168 18.96 -34.56 20.52
CA THR A 168 20.35 -35.03 20.65
C THR A 168 20.42 -36.18 21.64
N TRP A 169 21.13 -37.24 21.27
CA TRP A 169 21.37 -38.36 22.17
C TRP A 169 22.11 -37.89 23.44
N ASN A 170 21.61 -38.31 24.60
CA ASN A 170 22.04 -37.83 25.91
C ASN A 170 22.73 -38.90 26.76
N GLY A 171 22.72 -40.16 26.32
CA GLY A 171 23.36 -41.27 27.01
C GLY A 171 22.71 -41.72 28.30
N VAL A 172 21.46 -41.33 28.55
CA VAL A 172 20.73 -41.68 29.78
C VAL A 172 19.39 -42.34 29.46
N ASN A 173 18.53 -41.65 28.71
CA ASN A 173 17.14 -42.07 28.50
C ASN A 173 16.63 -41.84 27.07
N ASN A 174 17.54 -41.89 26.10
CA ASN A 174 17.20 -41.92 24.69
C ASN A 174 18.11 -42.87 23.90
N TRP A 175 17.65 -43.21 22.70
CA TRP A 175 18.27 -44.20 21.83
C TRP A 175 18.70 -43.53 20.54
N ILE A 176 19.83 -43.96 19.98
CA ILE A 176 20.37 -43.41 18.74
C ILE A 176 20.67 -44.51 17.73
N TRP A 177 20.31 -44.25 16.49
CA TRP A 177 20.66 -45.07 15.32
C TRP A 177 21.43 -44.23 14.33
N GLN A 178 22.42 -44.85 13.72
CA GLN A 178 23.14 -44.30 12.59
C GLN A 178 22.92 -45.20 11.38
N ILE A 179 22.44 -44.61 10.29
CA ILE A 179 22.29 -45.30 9.00
C ILE A 179 23.14 -44.57 7.97
N PHE A 180 24.13 -45.25 7.42
CA PHE A 180 25.00 -44.70 6.38
C PHE A 180 24.68 -45.33 5.03
N LEU A 181 24.27 -44.50 4.08
CA LEU A 181 24.11 -44.86 2.68
C LEU A 181 25.40 -44.51 1.94
N SER A 182 26.20 -45.51 1.62
CA SER A 182 27.48 -45.31 0.94
C SER A 182 27.26 -45.13 -0.57
N THR A 183 28.09 -44.29 -1.18
CA THR A 183 28.23 -44.19 -2.64
C THR A 183 28.70 -45.48 -3.30
N SER A 184 29.26 -46.42 -2.53
CA SER A 184 29.59 -47.76 -3.01
C SER A 184 28.39 -48.72 -3.10
N GLY A 185 27.18 -48.27 -2.73
CA GLY A 185 25.94 -49.07 -2.78
C GLY A 185 25.58 -49.73 -1.45
N HIS A 186 26.54 -49.87 -0.53
CA HIS A 186 26.30 -50.48 0.78
C HIS A 186 25.48 -49.59 1.72
N VAL A 187 24.62 -50.23 2.51
CA VAL A 187 23.90 -49.62 3.63
C VAL A 187 24.47 -50.15 4.93
N TYR A 188 24.88 -49.25 5.82
CA TYR A 188 25.38 -49.61 7.14
C TYR A 188 24.45 -49.11 8.23
N LEU A 189 24.18 -49.92 9.24
CA LEU A 189 23.41 -49.53 10.41
C LEU A 189 24.17 -49.91 11.69
N ARG A 190 24.16 -49.01 12.66
CA ARG A 190 24.52 -49.31 14.05
C ARG A 190 23.62 -48.53 14.99
N GLN A 191 23.62 -48.94 16.25
CA GLN A 191 22.82 -48.30 17.27
C GLN A 191 23.56 -48.20 18.60
N ARG A 192 23.04 -47.34 19.47
CA ARG A 192 23.49 -47.21 20.85
C ARG A 192 22.25 -46.94 21.72
N ILE A 193 22.09 -47.72 22.79
CA ILE A 193 20.88 -47.74 23.60
C ILE A 193 21.16 -47.16 24.98
N ASN A 194 20.46 -46.09 25.38
CA ASN A 194 20.76 -45.37 26.62
C ASN A 194 22.28 -45.08 26.74
N ALA A 195 22.93 -45.56 27.81
CA ALA A 195 24.36 -45.38 28.08
C ALA A 195 25.28 -46.44 27.45
N ASP A 196 24.73 -47.47 26.79
CA ASP A 196 25.50 -48.62 26.29
C ASP A 196 26.56 -48.22 25.26
N GLU A 197 27.48 -49.11 24.90
CA GLU A 197 28.43 -48.85 23.82
C GLU A 197 27.77 -48.91 22.43
N TRP A 198 28.44 -48.35 21.41
CA TRP A 198 28.01 -48.53 20.03
C TRP A 198 28.02 -50.01 19.64
N SER A 199 26.95 -50.48 19.01
CA SER A 199 26.97 -51.77 18.33
C SER A 199 27.99 -51.75 17.19
N THR A 200 28.43 -52.94 16.76
CA THR A 200 29.13 -53.06 15.48
C THR A 200 28.22 -52.62 14.33
N TRP A 201 28.84 -52.23 13.22
CA TRP A 201 28.11 -51.93 12.00
C TRP A 201 27.58 -53.22 11.36
N VAL A 202 26.27 -53.26 11.13
CA VAL A 202 25.62 -54.24 10.25
C VAL A 202 25.59 -53.66 8.84
N THR A 203 25.86 -54.49 7.83
CA THR A 203 25.94 -54.04 6.42
C THR A 203 25.03 -54.87 5.52
N TRP A 204 24.43 -54.21 4.53
CA TRP A 204 23.66 -54.82 3.44
C TRP A 204 24.17 -54.32 2.08
N LEU A 205 23.90 -55.12 1.04
CA LEU A 205 24.23 -54.85 -0.38
C LEU A 205 23.11 -54.11 -1.10
#